data_AF-A0AAP3EQU5-F1
#
_entry.id   AF-A0AAP3EQU5-F1
#
_cell.length_a   1.000
_cell.length_b   1.000
_cell.length_c   1.000
_cell.angle_alpha   90.00
_cell.angle_beta   90.00
_cell.angle_gamma   90.00
#
_symmetry.space_group_name_H-M   'P 1'
#
loop_
_entity.id
_entity.type
_entity.pdbx_description
1 polymer ?
#
loop_
_entity_poly.entity_id
_entity_poly.type
_entity_poly.pdbx_seq_one_letter_code
_entity_poly.pdbx_strand_id
1 'polypeptide(L)' 'LINRKLDDCECIVHSVASLLPKKEKYTDDDPFSGLIGYDRSLRDAVEKGRAAVLYPHGLHVLLTGASGVGKTFFAE' A
#
# COMPACT_ATOMS: atom_id res chain seq x y z
N LEU A 1 -23.35 16.24 5.64
CA LEU A 1 -23.57 16.19 7.10
C LEU A 1 -22.23 16.26 7.83
N ILE A 2 -21.44 17.30 7.57
CA ILE A 2 -20.18 17.57 8.27
C ILE A 2 -20.52 18.79 9.14
N ASN A 3 -20.17 18.78 10.43
CA ASN A 3 -20.55 19.78 11.47
C ASN A 3 -21.80 19.49 12.34
N ARG A 4 -22.20 18.21 12.50
CA ARG A 4 -23.07 17.82 13.63
C ARG A 4 -22.22 17.48 14.84
N LYS A 5 -22.73 17.78 16.05
CA LYS A 5 -22.13 17.30 17.29
C LYS A 5 -22.25 15.77 17.30
N LEU A 6 -21.13 15.06 17.45
CA LEU A 6 -21.18 13.59 17.62
C LEU A 6 -21.77 13.28 19.00
N ASP A 7 -22.65 12.28 19.05
CA ASP A 7 -23.20 11.79 20.32
C ASP A 7 -22.10 11.09 21.13
N ASP A 8 -22.21 11.06 22.46
CA ASP A 8 -21.19 10.49 23.36
C ASP A 8 -20.90 9.00 23.08
N CYS A 9 -21.82 8.31 22.42
CA CYS A 9 -21.68 6.91 22.02
C CYS A 9 -20.97 6.70 20.67
N GLU A 10 -20.88 7.73 19.81
CA GLU A 10 -20.27 7.63 18.47
C GLU A 10 -18.73 7.60 18.50
N CYS A 11 -18.11 7.81 19.67
CA CYS A 11 -16.65 7.79 19.86
C CYS A 11 -16.15 6.57 20.67
N ILE A 12 -16.95 5.52 20.83
CA ILE A 12 -16.54 4.34 21.61
C ILE A 12 -15.87 3.31 20.71
N VAL A 13 -14.58 3.10 20.94
CA VAL A 13 -13.79 2.05 20.30
C VAL A 13 -13.76 0.83 21.22
N HIS A 14 -14.46 -0.24 20.86
CA HIS A 14 -14.53 -1.46 21.68
C HIS A 14 -13.24 -2.30 21.68
N SER A 15 -12.39 -2.14 20.67
CA SER A 15 -11.11 -2.83 20.58
C SER A 15 -10.15 -2.05 19.69
N VAL A 16 -8.88 -1.99 20.08
CA VAL A 16 -7.81 -1.38 19.26
C VAL A 16 -7.77 -2.00 17.86
N ALA A 17 -8.15 -3.28 17.73
CA ALA A 17 -8.17 -3.98 16.45
C ALA A 17 -9.11 -3.33 15.41
N SER A 18 -10.17 -2.63 15.82
CA SER A 18 -11.08 -1.97 14.88
C SER A 18 -10.52 -0.67 14.30
N LEU A 19 -9.46 -0.11 14.89
CA LEU A 19 -8.75 1.08 14.40
C LEU A 19 -7.58 0.72 13.49
N LEU A 20 -7.08 -0.51 13.58
CA LEU A 20 -5.97 -0.94 12.74
C LEU A 20 -6.46 -1.11 11.30
N PRO A 21 -5.68 -0.66 10.30
CA PRO A 21 -5.98 -0.95 8.91
C PRO A 21 -6.12 -2.47 8.75
N LYS A 22 -7.23 -2.93 8.18
CA LYS A 22 -7.43 -4.34 7.86
C LYS A 22 -6.26 -4.75 6.96
N LYS A 23 -5.51 -5.78 7.34
CA LYS A 23 -4.49 -6.37 6.46
C LYS A 23 -5.20 -6.81 5.19
N GLU A 24 -5.01 -6.08 4.10
CA GLU A 24 -5.49 -6.51 2.80
C GLU A 24 -4.83 -7.86 2.50
N LYS A 25 -5.66 -8.86 2.19
CA LYS A 25 -5.16 -10.07 1.56
C LYS A 25 -4.84 -9.68 0.13
N TYR A 26 -3.57 -9.84 -0.25
CA TYR A 26 -3.11 -9.61 -1.61
C TYR A 26 -3.92 -10.57 -2.49
N THR A 27 -4.75 -9.99 -3.36
CA THR A 27 -5.53 -10.74 -4.34
C THR A 27 -4.57 -11.35 -5.37
N ASP A 28 -4.99 -12.42 -6.04
CA ASP A 28 -4.20 -13.03 -7.14
C ASP A 28 -3.90 -12.03 -8.28
N ASP A 29 -4.64 -10.92 -8.34
CA ASP A 29 -4.47 -9.82 -9.31
C ASP A 29 -3.50 -8.71 -8.85
N ASP A 30 -2.75 -8.86 -7.75
CA ASP A 30 -1.73 -7.85 -7.39
C ASP A 30 -0.60 -7.83 -8.44
N PRO A 31 -0.33 -6.71 -9.13
CA PRO A 31 0.67 -6.64 -10.19
C PRO A 31 2.09 -6.94 -9.69
N PHE A 32 2.34 -6.79 -8.39
CA PHE A 32 3.64 -7.09 -7.79
C PHE A 32 3.82 -8.56 -7.39
N SER A 33 2.77 -9.39 -7.43
CA SER A 33 2.83 -10.80 -7.03
C SER A 33 3.76 -11.66 -7.89
N GLY A 34 3.97 -11.27 -9.16
CA GLY A 34 4.91 -11.92 -10.09
C GLY A 34 6.39 -11.59 -9.83
N LEU A 35 6.68 -10.62 -8.96
CA LEU A 35 8.04 -10.20 -8.68
C LEU A 35 8.69 -11.13 -7.64
N ILE A 36 9.84 -11.71 -7.97
CA ILE A 36 10.56 -12.61 -7.06
C ILE A 36 10.95 -11.85 -5.79
N GLY A 37 10.41 -12.29 -4.65
CA GLY A 37 10.67 -11.68 -3.34
C GLY A 37 9.80 -10.47 -3.02
N TYR A 38 8.68 -10.27 -3.72
CA TYR A 38 7.70 -9.19 -3.45
C TYR A 38 7.21 -9.15 -2.00
N ASP A 39 7.12 -10.31 -1.34
CA ASP A 39 6.67 -10.47 0.05
C ASP A 39 7.83 -10.44 1.07
N ARG A 40 9.09 -10.40 0.57
CA ARG A 40 10.31 -10.49 1.37
C ARG A 40 11.29 -9.37 1.01
N SER A 41 12.32 -9.66 0.20
CA SER A 41 13.43 -8.75 -0.08
C SER A 41 13.01 -7.47 -0.81
N LEU A 42 11.92 -7.52 -1.58
CA LEU A 42 11.37 -6.40 -2.33
C LEU A 42 10.11 -5.82 -1.71
N ARG A 43 9.69 -6.30 -0.54
CA ARG A 43 8.48 -5.84 0.15
C ARG A 43 8.42 -4.32 0.27
N ASP A 44 9.49 -3.70 0.74
CA ASP A 44 9.51 -2.25 0.95
C ASP A 44 9.46 -1.46 -0.38
N ALA A 45 9.99 -2.03 -1.47
CA ALA A 45 9.91 -1.42 -2.80
C ALA A 45 8.49 -1.55 -3.37
N VAL A 46 7.88 -2.72 -3.20
CA VAL A 46 6.51 -3.03 -3.60
C VAL A 46 5.50 -2.14 -2.86
N GLU A 47 5.61 -2.01 -1.54
CA GLU A 47 4.72 -1.14 -0.76
C GLU A 47 4.83 0.33 -1.20
N LYS A 48 6.05 0.81 -1.51
CA LYS A 48 6.26 2.16 -2.08
C LYS A 48 5.65 2.29 -3.48
N GLY A 49 5.78 1.26 -4.31
CA GLY A 49 5.15 1.20 -5.63
C GLY A 49 3.63 1.29 -5.53
N ARG A 50 3.01 0.50 -4.62
CA ARG A 50 1.57 0.57 -4.36
C ARG A 50 1.13 1.95 -3.89
N ALA A 51 1.84 2.53 -2.93
CA ALA A 51 1.55 3.87 -2.44
C ALA A 51 1.64 4.91 -3.57
N ALA A 52 2.62 4.75 -4.47
CA ALA A 52 2.78 5.65 -5.60
C ALA A 52 1.62 5.57 -6.60
N VAL A 53 1.10 4.37 -6.85
CA VAL A 53 -0.09 4.18 -7.71
C VAL A 53 -1.36 4.70 -7.05
N LEU A 54 -1.52 4.47 -5.75
CA LEU A 54 -2.73 4.84 -4.99
C LEU A 54 -2.82 6.35 -4.70
N TYR A 55 -1.70 7.06 -4.71
CA TYR A 55 -1.68 8.50 -4.42
C TYR A 55 -2.53 9.29 -5.43
N PRO A 56 -3.28 10.32 -5.02
CA PRO A 56 -4.03 11.17 -5.96
C PRO A 56 -3.11 11.72 -7.05
N HIS A 57 -3.45 11.48 -8.32
CA HIS A 57 -2.64 11.79 -9.51
C HIS A 57 -1.34 10.99 -9.69
N GLY A 58 -1.13 9.94 -8.88
CA GLY A 58 0.10 9.17 -8.85
C GLY A 58 1.25 9.93 -8.19
N LEU A 59 2.19 9.19 -7.60
CA LEU A 59 3.45 9.75 -7.10
C LEU A 59 4.55 9.43 -8.10
N HIS A 60 5.34 10.44 -8.48
CA HIS A 60 6.51 10.22 -9.31
C HIS A 60 7.57 9.42 -8.52
N VAL A 61 8.01 8.29 -9.10
CA VAL A 61 9.01 7.40 -8.49
C VAL A 61 10.22 7.29 -9.42
N LEU A 62 11.41 7.34 -8.84
CA LEU A 62 12.67 7.05 -9.53
C LEU A 62 13.22 5.71 -9.04
N LEU A 63 13.35 4.74 -9.94
CA LEU A 63 13.97 3.45 -9.65
C LEU A 63 15.49 3.54 -9.87
N THR A 64 16.26 3.21 -8.83
CA THR A 64 17.73 3.29 -8.85
C THR A 64 18.36 1.92 -8.60
N GLY A 65 19.60 1.71 -9.06
CA GLY A 65 20.34 0.46 -8.90
C GLY A 65 21.18 0.09 -10.13
N ALA A 66 22.06 -0.90 -9.98
CA ALA A 66 22.95 -1.39 -11.04
C ALA A 66 22.18 -1.89 -12.30
N SER A 67 22.86 -2.03 -13.43
CA SER A 67 22.24 -2.60 -14.64
C SER A 67 21.80 -4.06 -14.41
N GLY A 68 20.70 -4.48 -15.03
CA GLY A 68 20.22 -5.87 -14.96
C GLY A 68 19.45 -6.28 -13.70
N VAL A 69 19.26 -5.39 -12.71
CA VAL A 69 18.56 -5.72 -11.44
C VAL A 69 17.03 -5.74 -11.53
N GLY A 70 16.45 -5.70 -12.73
CA GLY A 70 14.99 -5.76 -12.91
C GLY A 70 14.24 -4.43 -12.74
N LYS A 71 14.90 -3.27 -12.82
CA LYS A 71 14.22 -1.95 -12.74
C LYS A 71 13.14 -1.76 -13.80
N THR A 72 13.38 -2.20 -15.04
CA THR A 72 12.39 -2.15 -16.12
C THR A 72 11.19 -3.05 -15.81
N PHE A 73 11.45 -4.29 -15.40
CA PHE A 73 10.42 -5.27 -15.03
C PHE A 73 9.55 -4.82 -13.86
N PHE A 74 10.08 -4.04 -12.92
CA PHE A 74 9.30 -3.47 -11.82
C PHE A 74 8.35 -2.35 -12.25
N ALA A 75 8.64 -1.67 -13.37
CA ALA A 75 7.90 -0.50 -13.85
C ALA A 75 6.89 -0.83 -14.96
N GLU A 76 6.96 -2.04 -15.53
CA GLU A 76 5.99 -2.58 -16.50
C GLU A 76 4.75 -3.14 -15.78
#